data_AF-A0A843LRN7-F1
#
_entry.id   AF-A0A843LRN7-F1
#
_cell.length_a   1.000
_cell.length_b   1.000
_cell.length_c   1.000
_cell.angle_alpha   90.00
_cell.angle_beta   90.00
_cell.angle_gamma   90.00
#
_symmetry.space_group_name_H-M   'P 1'
#
loop_
_entity.id
_entity.type
_entity.pdbx_description
1 polymer ?
#
loop_
_entity_poly.entity_id
_entity_poly.type
_entity_poly.pdbx_seq_one_letter_code
_entity_poly.pdbx_strand_id
1 'polypeptide(L)'
;MNQSGESVLNHTGLCRWCEMPLDSEHSFDSCCSSQCRDLFYSWVEQEHASIRGRRPQYWNVIRRQILERDGYRCQICGEQRDLSVHHIIPLSEGGDSTASNLRVLCHSCHQQAHGKRAVRDRTKKRFRIRIRYKPMFVPAVLACEWLWQDHRYCCYEMADDRV
;
A
#
# COMPACT_ATOMS: atom_id res chain seq x y z
N MET A 1 25.52 -36.59 -32.69
CA MET A 1 25.52 -36.06 -31.30
C MET A 1 25.17 -34.57 -31.34
N ASN A 2 24.52 -34.10 -30.28
CA ASN A 2 24.01 -32.74 -30.03
C ASN A 2 22.75 -32.32 -30.79
N GLN A 3 21.60 -32.82 -30.32
CA GLN A 3 20.42 -31.98 -30.18
C GLN A 3 20.54 -31.31 -28.81
N SER A 4 20.94 -30.04 -28.79
CA SER A 4 20.81 -29.18 -27.62
C SER A 4 19.32 -29.04 -27.34
N GLY A 5 18.83 -29.75 -26.32
CA GLY A 5 17.47 -29.59 -25.83
C GLY A 5 17.29 -28.20 -25.26
N GLU A 6 16.74 -27.29 -26.07
CA GLU A 6 16.13 -26.07 -25.56
C GLU A 6 14.91 -26.51 -24.74
N SER A 7 15.09 -26.53 -23.42
CA SER A 7 13.99 -26.63 -22.48
C SER A 7 13.05 -25.45 -22.72
N VAL A 8 11.92 -25.68 -23.38
CA VAL A 8 10.85 -24.69 -23.53
C VAL A 8 10.33 -24.40 -22.12
N LEU A 9 10.84 -23.32 -21.51
CA LEU A 9 10.40 -22.87 -20.20
C LEU A 9 8.97 -22.37 -20.35
N ASN A 10 8.01 -23.09 -19.76
CA ASN A 10 6.60 -22.70 -19.73
C ASN A 10 6.45 -21.42 -18.90
N HIS A 11 6.41 -20.27 -19.58
CA HIS A 11 6.29 -18.96 -18.94
C HIS A 11 4.84 -18.70 -18.50
N THR A 12 4.64 -18.27 -17.25
CA THR A 12 3.30 -18.12 -16.64
C THR A 12 2.76 -16.70 -16.64
N GLY A 13 3.53 -15.73 -17.14
CA GLY A 13 3.18 -14.30 -17.21
C GLY A 13 4.42 -13.41 -17.28
N LEU A 14 4.24 -12.10 -17.11
CA LEU A 14 5.32 -11.11 -17.01
C LEU A 14 5.44 -10.60 -15.57
N CYS A 15 6.66 -10.23 -15.16
CA CYS A 15 6.91 -9.57 -13.89
C CYS A 15 6.23 -8.20 -13.85
N ARG A 16 5.51 -7.90 -12.76
CA ARG A 16 4.80 -6.62 -12.57
C ARG A 16 5.69 -5.37 -12.47
N TRP A 17 7.01 -5.56 -12.34
CA TRP A 17 7.97 -4.46 -12.21
C TRP A 17 8.84 -4.31 -13.45
N CYS A 18 9.62 -5.35 -13.79
CA CYS A 18 10.59 -5.29 -14.88
C CYS A 18 10.09 -5.87 -16.20
N GLU A 19 8.84 -6.36 -16.24
CA GLU A 19 8.19 -6.93 -17.43
C GLU A 19 8.86 -8.18 -18.02
N MET A 20 9.88 -8.74 -17.34
CA MET A 20 10.53 -9.97 -17.77
C MET A 20 9.61 -11.19 -17.61
N PRO A 21 9.69 -12.20 -18.51
CA PRO A 21 8.92 -13.43 -18.38
C PRO A 21 9.16 -14.13 -17.04
N LEU A 22 8.06 -14.57 -16.40
CA LEU A 22 8.11 -15.39 -15.19
C LEU A 22 8.19 -16.86 -15.58
N ASP A 23 9.12 -17.59 -14.98
CA ASP A 23 9.12 -19.04 -15.01
C ASP A 23 7.90 -19.61 -14.23
N SER A 24 7.76 -20.93 -14.23
CA SER A 24 6.69 -21.61 -13.52
C SER A 24 6.78 -21.52 -11.99
N GLU A 25 7.94 -21.16 -11.42
CA GLU A 25 8.16 -21.10 -9.97
C GLU A 25 7.68 -19.78 -9.36
N HIS A 26 7.63 -18.69 -10.14
CA HIS A 26 7.33 -17.33 -9.63
C HIS A 26 5.88 -16.85 -9.86
N SER A 27 4.95 -17.76 -10.15
CA SER A 27 3.54 -17.46 -10.46
C SER A 27 2.77 -16.76 -9.32
N PHE A 28 3.07 -17.06 -8.05
CA PHE A 28 2.28 -16.56 -6.91
C PHE A 28 2.53 -15.09 -6.56
N ASP A 29 3.78 -14.63 -6.68
CA ASP A 29 4.16 -13.26 -6.30
C ASP A 29 4.05 -12.27 -7.47
N SER A 30 3.88 -12.77 -8.70
CA SER A 30 3.82 -11.97 -9.92
C SER A 30 5.06 -11.07 -10.14
N CYS A 31 6.18 -11.36 -9.47
CA CYS A 31 7.45 -10.66 -9.59
C CYS A 31 8.60 -11.68 -9.69
N CYS A 32 9.62 -11.40 -10.51
CA CYS A 32 10.71 -12.35 -10.78
C CYS A 32 11.79 -12.39 -9.69
N SER A 33 11.81 -11.43 -8.77
CA SER A 33 12.76 -11.37 -7.66
C SER A 33 12.19 -10.60 -6.47
N SER A 34 12.78 -10.78 -5.29
CA SER A 34 12.47 -9.98 -4.10
C SER A 34 12.68 -8.49 -4.36
N GLN A 35 13.76 -8.13 -5.05
CA GLN A 35 14.04 -6.74 -5.42
C GLN A 35 12.94 -6.15 -6.30
N CYS A 36 12.47 -6.87 -7.32
CA CYS A 36 11.36 -6.40 -8.16
C CYS A 36 10.06 -6.23 -7.36
N ARG A 37 9.80 -7.15 -6.42
CA ARG A 37 8.63 -7.07 -5.52
C ARG A 37 8.70 -5.85 -4.60
N ASP A 38 9.87 -5.59 -4.01
CA ASP A 38 10.07 -4.46 -3.09
C ASP A 38 9.98 -3.11 -3.82
N LEU A 39 10.55 -3.02 -5.02
CA LEU A 39 10.42 -1.84 -5.89
C LEU A 39 8.96 -1.62 -6.33
N PHE A 40 8.27 -2.67 -6.76
CA PHE A 40 6.84 -2.61 -7.10
C PHE A 40 5.99 -2.10 -5.93
N TYR A 41 6.23 -2.63 -4.73
CA TYR A 41 5.52 -2.20 -3.53
C TYR A 41 5.81 -0.76 -3.13
N SER A 42 7.07 -0.33 -3.22
CA SER A 42 7.46 1.04 -2.93
C SER A 42 6.77 2.03 -3.88
N TRP A 43 6.73 1.69 -5.19
CA TRP A 43 6.04 2.49 -6.19
C TRP A 43 4.52 2.55 -5.97
N VAL A 44 3.89 1.42 -5.64
CA VAL A 44 2.44 1.40 -5.31
C VAL A 44 2.14 2.32 -4.12
N GLU A 45 2.97 2.33 -3.09
CA GLU A 45 2.76 3.18 -1.90
C GLU A 45 2.94 4.67 -2.20
N GLN A 46 3.94 5.05 -2.99
CA GLN A 46 4.26 6.45 -3.27
C GLN A 46 3.30 7.07 -4.29
N GLU A 47 3.06 6.39 -5.41
CA GLU A 47 2.37 6.96 -6.58
C GLU A 47 0.88 6.63 -6.63
N HIS A 48 0.49 5.44 -6.14
CA HIS A 48 -0.89 4.97 -6.28
C HIS A 48 -1.70 5.14 -5.00
N ALA A 49 -1.08 4.92 -3.84
CA ALA A 49 -1.79 5.01 -2.56
C ALA A 49 -2.11 6.46 -2.18
N SER A 50 -1.30 7.43 -2.61
CA SER A 50 -1.46 8.87 -2.35
C SER A 50 -2.58 9.56 -3.13
N ILE A 51 -3.15 8.86 -4.12
CA ILE A 51 -4.26 9.36 -4.91
C ILE A 51 -5.49 9.58 -4.02
N ARG A 52 -5.93 10.85 -3.94
CA ARG A 52 -7.09 11.26 -3.15
C ARG A 52 -8.41 11.00 -3.86
N GLY A 53 -9.45 10.75 -3.07
CA GLY A 53 -10.83 10.78 -3.55
C GLY A 53 -11.29 9.53 -4.29
N ARG A 54 -10.40 8.57 -4.56
CA ARG A 54 -10.72 7.33 -5.26
C ARG A 54 -9.87 6.17 -4.77
N ARG A 55 -10.37 4.95 -4.98
CA ARG A 55 -9.62 3.72 -4.71
C ARG A 55 -8.62 3.48 -5.85
N PRO A 56 -7.35 3.18 -5.56
CA PRO A 56 -6.34 2.94 -6.59
C PRO A 56 -6.53 1.59 -7.29
N GLN A 57 -6.00 1.48 -8.51
CA GLN A 57 -5.99 0.25 -9.32
C GLN A 57 -5.36 -0.92 -8.56
N TYR A 58 -4.27 -0.66 -7.83
CA TYR A 58 -3.55 -1.66 -7.05
C TYR A 58 -4.12 -1.87 -5.64
N TRP A 59 -5.41 -1.61 -5.43
CA TRP A 59 -6.06 -1.76 -4.11
C TRP A 59 -5.83 -3.12 -3.47
N ASN A 60 -5.83 -4.22 -4.24
CA ASN A 60 -5.62 -5.56 -3.69
C ASN A 60 -4.20 -5.74 -3.11
N VAL A 61 -3.20 -5.07 -3.71
CA VAL A 61 -1.82 -5.06 -3.21
C VAL A 61 -1.75 -4.30 -1.89
N ILE A 62 -2.28 -3.07 -1.89
CA ILE A 62 -2.33 -2.22 -0.68
C ILE A 62 -3.09 -2.95 0.43
N ARG A 63 -4.27 -3.51 0.13
CA ARG A 63 -5.09 -4.25 1.09
C ARG A 63 -4.30 -5.39 1.74
N ARG A 64 -3.55 -6.16 0.95
CA ARG A 64 -2.70 -7.26 1.46
C ARG A 64 -1.60 -6.73 2.38
N GLN A 65 -0.87 -5.70 1.96
CA GLN A 65 0.18 -5.08 2.77
C GLN A 65 -0.37 -4.57 4.12
N ILE A 66 -1.54 -3.93 4.12
CA ILE A 66 -2.16 -3.44 5.36
C ILE A 66 -2.61 -4.59 6.26
N LEU A 67 -3.11 -5.69 5.69
CA LEU A 67 -3.43 -6.90 6.48
C LEU A 67 -2.18 -7.53 7.10
N GLU A 68 -1.09 -7.65 6.33
CA GLU A 68 0.19 -8.18 6.79
C GLU A 68 0.81 -7.30 7.88
N ARG A 69 0.86 -5.97 7.66
CA ARG A 69 1.32 -4.97 8.63
C ARG A 69 0.57 -5.07 9.95
N ASP A 70 -0.75 -5.20 9.88
CA ASP A 70 -1.63 -5.27 11.05
C ASP A 70 -1.73 -6.70 11.63
N GLY A 71 -0.94 -7.64 11.11
CA GLY A 71 -0.84 -9.03 11.60
C GLY A 71 -2.14 -9.82 11.46
N TYR A 72 -2.95 -9.53 10.44
CA TYR A 72 -4.27 -10.11 10.22
C TYR A 72 -5.17 -10.00 11.46
N ARG A 73 -5.17 -8.83 12.11
CA ARG A 73 -5.95 -8.56 13.32
C ARG A 73 -6.66 -7.21 13.25
N CYS A 74 -7.88 -7.18 13.76
CA CYS A 74 -8.62 -5.95 13.98
C CYS A 74 -7.84 -5.04 14.94
N GLN A 75 -7.54 -3.82 14.49
CA GLN A 75 -6.77 -2.84 15.26
C GLN A 75 -7.57 -2.16 16.39
N ILE A 76 -8.84 -2.55 16.59
CA ILE A 76 -9.68 -2.08 17.70
C ILE A 76 -9.85 -3.17 18.76
N CYS A 77 -10.20 -4.39 18.36
CA CYS A 77 -10.55 -5.46 19.32
C CYS A 77 -9.67 -6.71 19.24
N GLY A 78 -8.78 -6.81 18.25
CA GLY A 78 -7.87 -7.96 18.08
C GLY A 78 -8.49 -9.21 17.43
N GLU A 79 -9.78 -9.19 17.06
CA GLU A 79 -10.44 -10.28 16.31
C GLU A 79 -9.71 -10.53 14.97
N GLN A 80 -9.66 -11.80 14.54
CA GLN A 80 -8.94 -12.26 13.35
C GLN A 80 -9.88 -12.65 12.20
N ARG A 81 -11.19 -12.74 12.46
CA ARG A 81 -12.21 -13.08 11.47
C ARG A 81 -12.85 -11.86 10.83
N ASP A 82 -13.35 -12.04 9.61
CA ASP A 82 -14.13 -11.06 8.83
C ASP A 82 -13.45 -9.69 8.75
N LEU A 83 -12.17 -9.69 8.37
CA LEU A 83 -11.33 -8.52 8.33
C LEU A 83 -11.50 -7.72 7.03
N SER A 84 -11.62 -6.41 7.19
CA SER A 84 -11.69 -5.43 6.11
C SER A 84 -10.73 -4.28 6.39
N VAL A 85 -10.16 -3.73 5.32
CA VAL A 85 -9.33 -2.52 5.40
C VAL A 85 -10.23 -1.30 5.26
N HIS A 86 -10.23 -0.46 6.29
CA HIS A 86 -11.05 0.72 6.43
C HIS A 86 -10.24 2.00 6.21
N HIS A 87 -10.80 2.91 5.42
CA HIS A 87 -10.30 4.28 5.26
C HIS A 87 -10.68 5.12 6.50
N ILE A 88 -9.68 5.70 7.18
CA ILE A 88 -9.88 6.55 8.36
C ILE A 88 -10.55 7.87 7.95
N ILE A 89 -10.01 8.52 6.93
CA ILE A 89 -10.65 9.61 6.19
C ILE A 89 -11.33 8.96 4.98
N PRO A 90 -12.67 9.05 4.85
CA PRO A 90 -13.39 8.46 3.72
C PRO A 90 -12.89 9.00 2.38
N LEU A 91 -12.95 8.17 1.34
CA LEU A 91 -12.63 8.59 -0.03
C LEU A 91 -13.51 9.78 -0.47
N SER A 92 -14.79 9.79 -0.09
CA SER A 92 -15.71 10.91 -0.37
C SER A 92 -15.29 12.25 0.25
N GLU A 93 -14.46 12.22 1.28
CA GLU A 93 -13.93 13.40 1.98
C GLU A 93 -12.49 13.72 1.54
N GLY A 94 -12.02 13.11 0.44
CA GLY A 94 -10.67 13.34 -0.08
C GLY A 94 -9.59 12.49 0.59
N GLY A 95 -9.97 11.46 1.35
CA GLY A 95 -9.02 10.48 1.87
C GLY A 95 -8.27 9.77 0.74
N ASP A 96 -7.01 9.46 1.01
CA ASP A 96 -6.16 8.63 0.14
C ASP A 96 -6.18 7.16 0.60
N SER A 97 -5.44 6.29 -0.08
CA SER A 97 -5.28 4.89 0.32
C SER A 97 -3.88 4.61 0.86
N THR A 98 -3.19 5.61 1.40
CA THR A 98 -1.87 5.42 2.03
C THR A 98 -1.99 4.60 3.30
N ALA A 99 -0.90 3.96 3.70
CA ALA A 99 -0.89 3.16 4.92
C ALA A 99 -1.30 3.95 6.17
N SER A 100 -1.03 5.26 6.20
CA SER A 100 -1.41 6.13 7.31
C SER A 100 -2.93 6.38 7.41
N ASN A 101 -3.65 6.33 6.28
CA ASN A 101 -5.10 6.50 6.21
C ASN A 101 -5.87 5.16 6.24
N LEU A 102 -5.19 4.02 6.35
CA LEU A 102 -5.80 2.69 6.31
C LEU A 102 -5.62 1.92 7.62
N ARG A 103 -6.65 1.18 8.01
CA ARG A 103 -6.65 0.34 9.22
C ARG A 103 -7.45 -0.95 9.03
N VAL A 104 -6.95 -2.08 9.53
CA VAL A 104 -7.72 -3.33 9.55
C VAL A 104 -8.76 -3.32 10.66
N LEU A 105 -10.01 -3.60 10.31
CA LEU A 105 -11.14 -3.74 11.24
C LEU A 105 -11.91 -5.04 10.95
N CYS A 106 -12.41 -5.71 12.00
CA CYS A 106 -13.41 -6.77 11.83
C CYS A 106 -14.78 -6.16 11.48
N HIS A 107 -15.69 -6.98 10.94
CA HIS A 107 -17.03 -6.55 10.52
C HIS A 107 -17.76 -5.68 11.57
N SER A 108 -17.76 -6.11 12.84
CA SER A 108 -18.48 -5.40 13.91
C SER A 108 -17.87 -4.02 14.22
N CYS A 109 -16.54 -3.91 14.22
CA CYS A 109 -15.85 -2.63 14.42
C CYS A 109 -15.99 -1.72 13.21
N HIS A 110 -15.98 -2.30 12.00
CA HIS A 110 -16.16 -1.58 10.74
C HIS A 110 -17.55 -0.93 10.67
N GLN A 111 -18.62 -1.65 11.03
CA GLN A 111 -19.97 -1.09 11.08
C GLN A 111 -20.12 0.04 12.12
N GLN A 112 -19.45 -0.09 13.27
CA GLN A 112 -19.43 0.96 14.29
C GLN A 112 -18.73 2.22 13.79
N ALA A 113 -17.64 2.08 13.02
CA ALA A 113 -16.92 3.21 12.43
C ALA A 113 -17.77 3.96 11.39
N HIS A 114 -18.61 3.26 10.61
CA HIS A 114 -19.55 3.88 9.65
C HIS A 114 -20.79 4.53 10.29
N GLY A 115 -20.90 4.57 11.61
CA GLY A 115 -21.95 5.33 12.30
C GLY A 115 -23.34 4.71 12.31
N LYS A 116 -23.50 3.42 11.98
CA LYS A 116 -24.76 2.73 12.33
C LYS A 116 -24.85 2.65 13.85
N ARG A 117 -25.81 3.39 14.43
CA ARG A 117 -26.14 3.39 15.87
C ARG A 117 -26.14 1.95 16.37
N ALA A 118 -25.08 1.58 17.10
CA ALA A 118 -25.09 0.36 17.87
C ALA A 118 -26.32 0.42 18.80
N VAL A 119 -27.22 -0.55 18.65
CA VAL A 119 -28.19 -0.88 19.69
C VAL A 119 -27.40 -0.95 20.98
N ARG A 120 -27.77 -0.14 21.98
CA ARG A 120 -27.08 -0.02 23.27
C ARG A 120 -27.13 -1.37 23.99
N ASP A 121 -26.14 -2.23 23.75
CA ASP A 121 -25.84 -3.35 24.63
C ASP A 121 -25.33 -2.77 25.96
N ARG A 122 -26.18 -2.83 27.00
CA ARG A 122 -25.91 -2.26 28.34
C ARG A 122 -24.81 -3.02 29.09
N THR A 123 -24.26 -4.10 28.52
CA THR A 123 -23.42 -5.06 29.23
C THR A 123 -21.91 -4.90 29.01
N LYS A 124 -21.47 -4.04 28.08
CA LYS A 124 -20.03 -3.87 27.78
C LYS A 124 -19.48 -2.57 28.36
N LYS A 125 -18.44 -2.68 29.19
CA LYS A 125 -17.68 -1.54 29.76
C LYS A 125 -17.26 -0.61 28.62
N ARG A 126 -17.63 0.68 28.73
CA ARG A 126 -17.32 1.73 27.76
C ARG A 126 -15.80 1.95 27.74
N PHE A 127 -15.11 1.41 26.75
CA PHE A 127 -13.77 1.88 26.42
C PHE A 127 -13.93 3.18 25.64
N ARG A 128 -13.55 4.31 26.26
CA ARG A 128 -13.34 5.56 25.51
C ARG A 128 -12.19 5.31 24.55
N ILE A 129 -12.50 5.18 23.27
CA ILE A 129 -11.49 5.09 22.21
C ILE A 129 -10.77 6.44 22.18
N ARG A 130 -9.61 6.53 22.83
CA ARG A 130 -8.67 7.62 22.64
C ARG A 130 -7.80 7.24 21.45
N ILE A 131 -8.12 7.78 20.29
CA ILE A 131 -7.25 7.71 19.10
C ILE A 131 -6.01 8.54 19.44
N ARG A 132 -4.93 7.88 19.86
CA ARG A 132 -3.65 8.55 20.12
C ARG A 132 -2.86 8.52 18.81
N TYR A 133 -3.06 9.55 18.00
CA TYR A 133 -2.20 9.82 16.85
C TYR A 133 -0.79 10.11 17.38
N LYS A 134 0.16 9.20 17.14
CA LYS A 134 1.58 9.57 17.23
C LYS A 134 1.94 10.13 15.86
N PRO A 135 2.15 11.45 15.70
CA PRO A 135 2.77 11.93 14.48
C PRO A 135 4.14 11.25 14.38
N MET A 136 4.41 10.58 13.25
CA MET A 136 5.81 10.36 12.87
C MET A 136 6.38 11.73 12.56
N PHE A 137 7.01 12.34 13.56
CA PHE A 137 7.79 13.54 13.39
C PHE A 137 9.01 13.13 12.56
N VAL A 138 8.95 13.34 11.25
CA VAL A 138 10.15 13.35 10.42
C VAL A 138 10.80 14.71 10.67
N PRO A 139 11.93 14.80 11.39
CA PRO A 139 12.57 16.10 11.59
C PRO A 139 13.00 16.65 10.22
N ALA A 140 12.40 17.77 9.83
CA ALA A 140 12.71 18.50 8.59
C ALA A 140 14.07 19.23 8.63
N VAL A 141 15.06 18.73 9.40
CA VAL A 141 16.35 19.43 9.59
C VAL A 141 17.51 18.45 9.73
N LEU A 142 17.79 17.66 8.69
CA LEU A 142 19.14 17.17 8.37
C LEU A 142 19.29 17.07 6.84
N ALA A 143 18.82 18.11 6.13
CA ALA A 143 19.12 18.35 4.74
C ALA A 143 20.02 19.59 4.65
N CYS A 144 21.27 19.45 5.08
CA CYS A 144 22.35 20.32 4.64
C CYS A 144 23.68 19.62 4.87
N GLU A 145 24.49 19.67 3.80
CA GLU A 145 25.87 19.17 3.70
C GLU A 145 25.95 17.65 3.74
N TRP A 146 26.01 17.00 2.57
CA TRP A 146 27.09 16.10 2.15
C TRP A 146 26.77 15.63 0.73
N LEU A 147 27.60 16.09 -0.22
CA LEU A 147 27.80 15.63 -1.59
C LEU A 147 26.83 16.12 -2.69
N TRP A 148 27.08 17.36 -3.11
CA TRP A 148 27.04 17.76 -4.52
C TRP A 148 28.12 17.00 -5.32
N GLN A 149 27.69 16.07 -6.19
CA GLN A 149 28.36 15.50 -7.38
C GLN A 149 27.56 14.21 -7.69
N ASP A 150 26.67 14.08 -8.66
CA ASP A 150 26.70 14.57 -10.03
C ASP A 150 25.30 14.88 -10.55
N HIS A 151 25.18 16.06 -11.16
CA HIS A 151 24.00 16.52 -11.86
C HIS A 151 24.05 15.98 -13.29
N ARG A 152 23.24 14.98 -13.64
CA ARG A 152 22.91 14.75 -15.04
C ARG A 152 21.52 14.13 -15.21
N TYR A 153 20.66 14.93 -15.84
CA TYR A 153 19.38 14.59 -16.47
C TYR A 153 18.15 14.59 -15.55
N CYS A 154 17.64 15.80 -15.28
CA CYS A 154 16.20 16.00 -15.13
C CYS A 154 15.79 17.28 -15.87
N CYS A 155 14.63 17.21 -16.51
CA CYS A 155 13.86 18.28 -17.17
C CYS A 155 14.18 18.55 -18.65
N TYR A 156 13.62 17.69 -19.50
CA TYR A 156 13.07 18.09 -20.80
C TYR A 156 11.68 18.70 -20.56
N GLU A 157 11.36 19.79 -21.29
CA GLU A 157 10.02 20.36 -21.55
C GLU A 157 9.32 21.19 -20.44
N MET A 158 8.77 22.40 -20.62
CA MET A 158 8.43 23.26 -21.78
C MET A 158 8.24 24.74 -21.34
N ALA A 159 8.26 25.64 -22.34
CA ALA A 159 7.45 26.89 -22.48
C ALA A 159 7.83 28.10 -21.60
N ASP A 160 7.69 29.36 -22.01
CA ASP A 160 7.49 30.12 -23.26
C ASP A 160 7.58 31.61 -22.84
N ASP A 161 7.58 32.53 -23.81
CA ASP A 161 7.28 33.98 -23.71
C ASP A 161 8.35 35.00 -23.23
N ARG A 162 8.78 35.82 -24.21
CA ARG A 162 8.87 37.30 -24.23
C ARG A 162 9.76 38.01 -23.18
N VAL A 163 10.84 38.64 -23.66
CA VAL A 163 10.99 40.08 -24.02
C VAL A 163 12.38 40.29 -24.62
#